data_AF-H2Z532-F1
#
_entry.id   AF-H2Z532-F1
#
_cell.length_a   1.000
_cell.length_b   1.000
_cell.length_c   1.000
_cell.angle_alpha   90.00
_cell.angle_beta   90.00
_cell.angle_gamma   90.00
#
_symmetry.space_group_name_H-M   'P 1'
#
loop_
_entity.id
_entity.type
_entity.pdbx_description
1 polymer ?
#
loop_
_entity_poly.entity_id
_entity_poly.type
_entity_poly.pdbx_seq_one_letter_code
_entity_poly.pdbx_strand_id
1 'polypeptide(L)'
;MFYLPHGASIDHSDNIWLTDVAMHQVFKFLPGEKTPALTLGTRFVPGHDHSHFCKPADVVVDLDGSIYVADGYCGGRVVHFDPSGKFIKQWGHVAGYGSTALNIGGFNVVHSITIAGNDICAVDREDGRIQCFTKDGEFIRIIQNKKVTGRSIYAIEYSNVGGGVLYAVNGLDVTWVPVSGFTIDYKSGEIIGTWEPSPTVSLTSPHDVTVSSN
;
A
#
# COMPACT_ATOMS: atom_id res chain seq x y z
N MET A 1 4.56 -15.10 -17.60
CA MET A 1 4.95 -15.93 -16.45
C MET A 1 5.51 -14.98 -15.40
N PHE A 2 4.83 -14.88 -14.26
CA PHE A 2 5.26 -14.09 -13.09
C PHE A 2 6.34 -14.86 -12.32
N TYR A 3 7.20 -14.14 -11.60
CA TYR A 3 8.31 -14.72 -10.83
C TYR A 3 8.06 -14.62 -9.33
N LEU A 4 7.64 -13.45 -8.84
CA LEU A 4 7.27 -13.26 -7.44
C LEU A 4 6.15 -12.21 -7.37
N PRO A 5 4.92 -12.58 -7.75
CA PRO A 5 3.77 -11.67 -7.67
C PRO A 5 3.57 -11.24 -6.21
N HIS A 6 3.11 -10.01 -6.01
CA HIS A 6 2.97 -9.42 -4.68
C HIS A 6 1.60 -8.77 -4.48
N GLY A 7 1.41 -7.54 -4.94
CA GLY A 7 0.14 -6.81 -4.86
C GLY A 7 -0.74 -7.11 -6.07
N ALA A 8 -2.05 -7.18 -5.85
CA ALA A 8 -3.05 -7.34 -6.90
C ALA A 8 -4.28 -6.49 -6.59
N SER A 9 -4.73 -5.69 -7.55
CA SER A 9 -5.91 -4.84 -7.41
C SER A 9 -6.74 -4.83 -8.69
N ILE A 10 -7.99 -4.39 -8.58
CA ILE A 10 -8.90 -4.26 -9.72
C ILE A 10 -9.35 -2.79 -9.77
N ASP A 11 -9.18 -2.15 -10.93
CA ASP A 11 -9.65 -0.77 -11.12
C ASP A 11 -11.15 -0.70 -11.46
N HIS A 12 -11.70 0.50 -11.49
CA HIS A 12 -13.13 0.75 -11.78
C HIS A 12 -13.58 0.34 -13.19
N SER A 13 -12.66 -0.06 -14.07
CA SER A 13 -12.92 -0.57 -15.41
C SER A 13 -12.64 -2.08 -15.52
N ASP A 14 -12.63 -2.79 -14.39
CA ASP A 14 -12.36 -4.23 -14.25
C ASP A 14 -10.96 -4.66 -14.73
N ASN A 15 -10.02 -3.73 -14.91
CA ASN A 15 -8.64 -4.11 -15.25
C ASN A 15 -7.94 -4.66 -14.02
N ILE A 16 -7.19 -5.74 -14.20
CA ILE A 16 -6.38 -6.34 -13.15
C ILE A 16 -5.01 -5.67 -13.16
N TRP A 17 -4.60 -5.16 -12.00
CA TRP A 17 -3.27 -4.63 -11.76
C TRP A 17 -2.48 -5.59 -10.88
N LEU A 18 -1.20 -5.76 -11.20
CA LEU A 18 -0.32 -6.68 -10.50
C LEU A 18 1.08 -6.08 -10.35
N THR A 19 1.67 -6.21 -9.16
CA THR A 19 3.11 -5.97 -8.96
C THR A 19 3.87 -7.29 -8.90
N ASP A 20 5.08 -7.32 -9.45
CA ASP A 20 6.00 -8.45 -9.32
C ASP A 20 7.34 -7.97 -8.75
N VAL A 21 7.64 -8.46 -7.56
CA VAL A 21 8.81 -8.07 -6.78
C VAL A 21 10.10 -8.54 -7.45
N ALA A 22 10.13 -9.75 -8.00
CA ALA A 22 11.33 -10.28 -8.63
C ALA A 22 11.58 -9.63 -9.99
N MET A 23 10.52 -9.30 -10.72
CA MET A 23 10.63 -8.65 -12.03
C MET A 23 10.84 -7.14 -11.94
N HIS A 24 10.61 -6.51 -10.79
CA HIS A 24 10.67 -5.05 -10.62
C HIS A 24 9.66 -4.30 -11.50
N GLN A 25 8.47 -4.87 -11.68
CA GLN A 25 7.48 -4.41 -12.65
C GLN A 25 6.07 -4.35 -12.09
N VAL A 26 5.26 -3.49 -12.71
CA VAL A 26 3.81 -3.38 -12.52
C VAL A 26 3.13 -3.65 -13.85
N PHE A 27 2.03 -4.39 -13.83
CA PHE A 27 1.30 -4.81 -15.01
C PHE A 27 -0.16 -4.42 -14.91
N LYS A 28 -0.74 -3.99 -16.04
CA LYS A 28 -2.19 -3.86 -16.25
C LYS A 28 -2.67 -4.92 -17.23
N PHE A 29 -3.70 -5.67 -16.88
CA PHE A 29 -4.39 -6.61 -17.76
C PHE A 29 -5.83 -6.16 -17.96
N LEU A 30 -6.28 -6.12 -19.21
CA LEU A 30 -7.71 -5.89 -19.50
C LEU A 30 -8.52 -7.14 -19.10
N PRO A 31 -9.83 -7.00 -18.85
CA PRO A 31 -10.68 -8.13 -18.47
C PRO A 31 -10.55 -9.33 -19.42
N GLY A 32 -10.18 -10.49 -18.88
CA GLY A 32 -10.03 -11.74 -19.64
C GLY A 32 -8.74 -11.88 -20.46
N GLU A 33 -7.91 -10.83 -20.55
CA GLU A 33 -6.67 -10.85 -21.31
C GLU A 33 -5.51 -11.49 -20.54
N LYS A 34 -4.64 -12.22 -21.25
CA LYS A 34 -3.46 -12.89 -20.66
C LYS A 34 -2.16 -12.12 -20.88
N THR A 35 -2.19 -11.10 -21.73
CA THR A 35 -1.04 -10.23 -22.03
C THR A 35 -1.29 -8.85 -21.42
N PRO A 36 -0.27 -8.24 -20.80
CA PRO A 36 -0.45 -6.93 -20.19
C PRO A 36 -0.67 -5.87 -21.28
N ALA A 37 -1.66 -5.01 -21.08
CA ALA A 37 -1.89 -3.82 -21.90
C ALA A 37 -0.94 -2.67 -21.52
N LEU A 38 -0.44 -2.65 -20.29
CA LEU A 38 0.60 -1.74 -19.82
C LEU A 38 1.59 -2.51 -18.96
N THR A 39 2.87 -2.18 -19.10
CA THR A 39 3.95 -2.65 -18.23
C THR A 39 4.80 -1.46 -17.83
N LEU A 40 4.94 -1.26 -16.52
CA LEU A 40 5.79 -0.23 -15.93
C LEU A 40 7.02 -0.90 -15.28
N GLY A 41 8.18 -0.26 -15.36
CA GLY A 41 9.44 -0.83 -14.90
C GLY A 41 10.16 -1.65 -15.98
N THR A 42 11.45 -1.90 -15.76
CA THR A 42 12.28 -2.72 -16.63
C THR A 42 12.50 -4.09 -16.01
N ARG A 43 12.18 -5.14 -16.77
CA ARG A 43 12.22 -6.54 -16.31
C ARG A 43 13.59 -6.90 -15.71
N PHE A 44 13.59 -7.31 -14.44
CA PHE A 44 14.77 -7.71 -13.65
C PHE A 44 15.81 -6.60 -13.42
N VAL A 45 15.47 -5.34 -13.67
CA VAL A 45 16.38 -4.21 -13.45
C VAL A 45 15.84 -3.34 -12.32
N PRO A 46 16.39 -3.46 -11.09
CA PRO A 46 16.05 -2.56 -10.01
C PRO A 46 16.55 -1.13 -10.30
N GLY A 47 15.82 -0.14 -9.80
CA GLY A 47 16.30 1.24 -9.81
C GLY A 47 15.37 2.21 -9.08
N HIS A 48 15.83 3.45 -8.97
CA HIS A 48 15.14 4.56 -8.28
C HIS A 48 14.91 5.78 -9.17
N ASP A 49 15.15 5.66 -10.48
CA ASP A 49 14.78 6.69 -11.44
C ASP A 49 13.28 6.62 -11.79
N HIS A 50 12.83 7.40 -12.78
CA HIS A 50 11.42 7.49 -13.18
C HIS A 50 10.91 6.29 -13.98
N SER A 51 11.81 5.40 -14.43
CA SER A 51 11.50 4.26 -15.31
C SER A 51 11.74 2.89 -14.68
N HIS A 52 12.38 2.85 -13.52
CA HIS A 52 12.68 1.63 -12.78
C HIS A 52 12.01 1.61 -11.42
N PHE A 53 11.67 0.41 -10.94
CA PHE A 53 11.22 0.17 -9.57
C PHE A 53 12.22 -0.68 -8.82
N CYS A 54 12.19 -0.62 -7.49
CA CYS A 54 12.94 -1.49 -6.62
C CYS A 54 11.98 -2.31 -5.76
N LYS A 55 11.51 -3.42 -6.36
CA LYS A 55 10.58 -4.38 -5.75
C LYS A 55 9.26 -3.69 -5.35
N PRO A 56 8.44 -3.29 -6.33
CA PRO A 56 7.16 -2.63 -6.08
C PRO A 56 6.25 -3.57 -5.31
N ALA A 57 5.59 -3.06 -4.28
CA ALA A 57 4.75 -3.84 -3.38
C ALA A 57 3.28 -3.78 -3.80
N ASP A 58 2.77 -2.61 -4.16
CA ASP A 58 1.33 -2.44 -4.36
C ASP A 58 1.01 -1.33 -5.37
N VAL A 59 -0.21 -1.33 -5.90
CA VAL A 59 -0.69 -0.39 -6.92
C VAL A 59 -2.19 -0.11 -6.77
N VAL A 60 -2.57 1.16 -6.83
CA VAL A 60 -3.96 1.61 -6.90
C VAL A 60 -4.18 2.55 -8.08
N VAL A 61 -5.40 2.55 -8.60
CA VAL A 61 -5.79 3.37 -9.74
C VAL A 61 -7.02 4.18 -9.38
N ASP A 62 -6.93 5.49 -9.55
CA ASP A 62 -8.01 6.43 -9.28
C ASP A 62 -9.07 6.41 -10.38
N LEU A 63 -10.21 7.06 -10.14
CA LEU A 63 -11.33 7.12 -11.08
C LEU A 63 -10.99 7.85 -12.39
N ASP A 64 -10.01 8.75 -12.38
CA ASP A 64 -9.51 9.42 -13.59
C ASP A 64 -8.45 8.58 -14.34
N GLY A 65 -8.10 7.41 -13.80
CA GLY A 65 -7.09 6.50 -14.33
C GLY A 65 -5.67 6.81 -13.86
N SER A 66 -5.46 7.79 -12.98
CA SER A 66 -4.16 8.05 -12.35
C SER A 66 -3.69 6.82 -11.57
N ILE A 67 -2.42 6.47 -11.73
CA ILE A 67 -1.83 5.23 -11.18
C ILE A 67 -0.85 5.60 -10.08
N TYR A 68 -1.01 5.00 -8.90
CA TYR A 68 -0.10 5.19 -7.77
C TYR A 68 0.53 3.86 -7.38
N VAL A 69 1.86 3.80 -7.37
CA VAL A 69 2.63 2.59 -7.07
C VAL A 69 3.42 2.78 -5.78
N ALA A 70 3.28 1.83 -4.86
CA ALA A 70 4.14 1.69 -3.68
C ALA A 70 5.45 0.97 -4.07
N ASP A 71 6.54 1.73 -4.23
CA ASP A 71 7.86 1.20 -4.59
C ASP A 71 8.71 0.97 -3.33
N GLY A 72 8.57 -0.24 -2.75
CA GLY A 72 8.67 -0.42 -1.30
C GLY A 72 9.86 -1.18 -0.73
N TYR A 73 10.19 -2.38 -1.22
CA TYR A 73 11.08 -3.30 -0.47
C TYR A 73 12.55 -2.91 -0.49
N CYS A 74 13.01 -2.30 -1.58
CA CYS A 74 14.32 -1.67 -1.62
C CYS A 74 14.24 -0.21 -2.07
N GLY A 75 13.02 0.30 -2.28
CA GLY A 75 12.71 1.71 -2.40
C GLY A 75 12.19 2.29 -1.08
N GLY A 76 11.41 3.36 -1.21
CA GLY A 76 10.83 4.09 -0.09
C GLY A 76 9.98 5.25 -0.59
N ARG A 77 9.24 5.04 -1.69
CA ARG A 77 8.51 6.12 -2.37
C ARG A 77 7.16 5.65 -2.89
N VAL A 78 6.26 6.61 -3.08
CA VAL A 78 5.08 6.46 -3.93
C VAL A 78 5.38 7.12 -5.27
N VAL A 79 5.05 6.43 -6.36
CA VAL A 79 5.25 6.91 -7.73
C VAL A 79 3.89 7.09 -8.41
N HIS A 80 3.66 8.26 -8.98
CA HIS A 80 2.41 8.63 -9.65
C HIS A 80 2.63 8.71 -11.17
N PHE A 81 1.79 7.99 -11.91
CA PHE A 81 1.74 7.98 -13.37
C PHE A 81 0.37 8.41 -13.87
N ASP A 82 0.31 8.96 -15.07
CA ASP A 82 -0.94 9.18 -15.78
C ASP A 82 -1.54 7.85 -16.30
N PRO A 83 -2.78 7.85 -16.85
CA PRO A 83 -3.43 6.62 -17.33
C PRO A 83 -2.69 5.89 -18.46
N SER A 84 -1.76 6.57 -19.14
CA SER A 84 -0.92 5.98 -20.20
C SER A 84 0.37 5.36 -19.66
N GLY A 85 0.66 5.51 -18.36
CA GLY A 85 1.89 5.04 -17.74
C GLY A 85 3.05 6.02 -17.82
N LYS A 86 2.79 7.30 -18.16
CA LYS A 86 3.83 8.33 -18.14
C LYS A 86 4.04 8.83 -16.73
N PHE A 87 5.30 8.90 -16.30
CA PHE A 87 5.67 9.43 -15.00
C PHE A 87 5.19 10.89 -14.84
N ILE A 88 4.53 11.18 -13.73
CA ILE A 88 4.09 12.53 -13.35
C ILE A 88 4.96 13.06 -12.21
N LYS A 89 5.04 12.33 -11.10
CA LYS A 89 5.78 12.72 -9.90
C LYS A 89 6.04 11.53 -8.98
N GLN A 90 6.86 11.75 -7.96
CA GLN A 90 7.06 10.83 -6.86
C GLN A 90 7.25 11.60 -5.56
N TRP A 91 7.00 10.95 -4.44
CA TRP A 91 7.33 11.48 -3.13
C TRP A 91 7.76 10.36 -2.19
N GLY A 92 8.47 10.79 -1.14
CA GLY A 92 9.06 9.93 -0.13
C GLY A 92 10.49 9.52 -0.42
N HIS A 93 11.14 8.98 0.61
CA HIS A 93 12.53 8.54 0.64
C HIS A 93 12.72 7.37 1.59
N VAL A 94 13.83 6.66 1.47
CA VAL A 94 14.19 5.61 2.44
C VAL A 94 14.44 6.26 3.81
N ALA A 95 13.65 5.87 4.82
CA ALA A 95 13.69 6.45 6.15
C ALA A 95 15.00 6.18 6.90
N GLY A 96 15.59 4.99 6.70
CA GLY A 96 16.69 4.45 7.50
C GLY A 96 16.21 3.95 8.86
N TYR A 97 16.64 2.74 9.24
CA TYR A 97 16.28 2.13 10.53
C TYR A 97 16.75 2.98 11.73
N GLY A 98 15.89 3.15 12.72
CA GLY A 98 16.24 3.77 14.01
C GLY A 98 16.16 5.29 14.08
N SER A 99 15.62 5.96 13.06
CA SER A 99 15.29 7.39 13.16
C SER A 99 14.16 7.61 14.18
N THR A 100 14.39 8.50 15.15
CA THR A 100 13.41 8.85 16.20
C THR A 100 12.57 10.09 15.86
N ALA A 101 12.89 10.78 14.76
CA ALA A 101 12.07 11.87 14.24
C ALA A 101 10.84 11.30 13.52
N LEU A 102 9.75 12.07 13.44
CA LEU A 102 8.53 11.68 12.71
C LEU A 102 8.80 11.28 11.26
N ASN A 103 9.94 11.67 10.66
CA ASN A 103 10.41 11.26 9.33
C ASN A 103 9.29 11.21 8.28
N ILE A 104 8.64 12.37 8.11
CA ILE A 104 7.51 12.56 7.18
C ILE A 104 8.00 12.27 5.76
N GLY A 105 7.24 11.45 5.03
CA GLY A 105 7.63 10.97 3.70
C GLY A 105 8.76 9.92 3.73
N GLY A 106 9.39 9.67 4.87
CA GLY A 106 10.32 8.56 5.00
C GLY A 106 9.56 7.25 5.10
N PHE A 107 10.00 6.22 4.37
CA PHE A 107 9.47 4.86 4.48
C PHE A 107 10.60 3.86 4.64
N ASN A 108 10.43 2.88 5.53
CA ASN A 108 11.32 1.72 5.60
C ASN A 108 10.89 0.64 4.61
N VAL A 109 9.58 0.40 4.48
CA VAL A 109 8.98 -0.37 3.38
C VAL A 109 7.59 0.18 3.09
N VAL A 110 7.39 0.81 1.92
CA VAL A 110 6.04 1.17 1.44
C VAL A 110 5.36 -0.11 0.97
N HIS A 111 4.53 -0.73 1.80
CA HIS A 111 4.07 -2.10 1.52
C HIS A 111 2.69 -2.19 0.88
N SER A 112 1.79 -1.29 1.27
CA SER A 112 0.40 -1.24 0.80
C SER A 112 -0.04 0.21 0.65
N ILE A 113 -0.94 0.46 -0.30
CA ILE A 113 -1.41 1.79 -0.66
C ILE A 113 -2.92 1.73 -0.94
N THR A 114 -3.68 2.73 -0.50
CA THR A 114 -5.11 2.84 -0.77
C THR A 114 -5.50 4.29 -1.07
N ILE A 115 -6.56 4.47 -1.86
CA ILE A 115 -7.17 5.77 -2.14
C ILE A 115 -8.28 5.99 -1.11
N ALA A 116 -8.02 6.85 -0.13
CA ALA A 116 -8.95 7.15 0.94
C ALA A 116 -9.65 8.49 0.68
N GLY A 117 -10.81 8.43 0.02
CA GLY A 117 -11.52 9.62 -0.42
C GLY A 117 -10.73 10.38 -1.49
N ASN A 118 -10.10 11.50 -1.11
CA ASN A 118 -9.22 12.27 -2.01
C ASN A 118 -7.73 12.19 -1.63
N ASP A 119 -7.40 11.32 -0.68
CA ASP A 119 -6.04 11.14 -0.18
C ASP A 119 -5.45 9.83 -0.68
N ILE A 120 -4.12 9.79 -0.78
CA ILE A 120 -3.34 8.58 -0.96
C ILE A 120 -2.75 8.22 0.41
N CYS A 121 -3.17 7.09 0.97
CA CYS A 121 -2.63 6.58 2.22
C CYS A 121 -1.74 5.37 1.94
N ALA A 122 -0.52 5.38 2.48
CA ALA A 122 0.47 4.33 2.27
C ALA A 122 1.03 3.82 3.59
N VAL A 123 1.25 2.52 3.66
CA VAL A 123 1.75 1.82 4.85
C VAL A 123 3.27 1.80 4.85
N ASP A 124 3.87 2.35 5.90
CA ASP A 124 5.27 2.10 6.24
C ASP A 124 5.35 0.87 7.14
N ARG A 125 5.52 -0.30 6.52
CA ARG A 125 5.37 -1.59 7.21
C ARG A 125 6.26 -1.68 8.43
N GLU A 126 7.55 -1.43 8.27
CA GLU A 126 8.55 -1.61 9.33
C GLU A 126 8.55 -0.51 10.39
N ASP A 127 7.75 0.56 10.20
CA ASP A 127 7.51 1.56 11.25
C ASP A 127 6.07 1.54 11.79
N GLY A 128 5.25 0.57 11.39
CA GLY A 128 3.92 0.32 11.94
C GLY A 128 3.02 1.54 11.87
N ARG A 129 3.08 2.28 10.76
CA ARG A 129 2.34 3.53 10.56
C ARG A 129 1.76 3.64 9.17
N ILE A 130 0.71 4.42 9.06
CA ILE A 130 0.08 4.83 7.81
C ILE A 130 0.37 6.30 7.61
N GLN A 131 0.88 6.67 6.44
CA GLN A 131 1.10 8.06 6.06
C GLN A 131 0.13 8.42 4.93
N CYS A 132 -0.65 9.48 5.13
CA CYS A 132 -1.61 9.97 4.13
C CYS A 132 -1.12 11.27 3.51
N PHE A 133 -1.31 11.38 2.19
CA PHE A 133 -0.89 12.47 1.34
C PHE A 133 -2.06 12.89 0.45
N THR A 134 -2.00 14.10 -0.10
CA THR A 134 -2.87 14.46 -1.23
C THR A 134 -2.50 13.59 -2.45
N LYS A 135 -3.36 13.58 -3.47
CA LYS A 135 -3.03 13.00 -4.79
C LYS A 135 -1.80 13.64 -5.45
N ASP A 136 -1.44 14.84 -4.99
CA ASP A 136 -0.22 15.56 -5.31
C ASP A 136 0.94 15.29 -4.33
N GLY A 137 0.88 14.28 -3.49
CA GLY A 137 2.01 13.90 -2.63
C GLY A 137 2.34 14.88 -1.51
N GLU A 138 1.50 15.90 -1.27
CA GLU A 138 1.64 16.78 -0.12
C GLU A 138 1.20 16.03 1.14
N PHE A 139 2.02 16.07 2.19
CA PHE A 139 1.74 15.34 3.42
C PHE A 139 0.50 15.89 4.15
N ILE A 140 -0.35 14.98 4.64
CA ILE A 140 -1.55 15.31 5.41
C ILE A 140 -1.39 14.89 6.87
N ARG A 141 -1.18 13.60 7.14
CA ARG A 141 -1.11 13.06 8.51
C ARG A 141 -0.46 11.69 8.60
N ILE A 142 -0.09 11.32 9.83
CA ILE A 142 0.34 9.97 10.22
C ILE A 142 -0.74 9.36 11.13
N ILE A 143 -1.10 8.10 10.88
CA ILE A 143 -1.87 7.27 11.80
C ILE A 143 -0.92 6.20 12.34
N GLN A 144 -0.71 6.21 13.66
CA GLN A 144 0.18 5.26 14.32
C GLN A 144 -0.26 5.03 15.78
N ASN A 145 -0.43 3.77 16.16
CA ASN A 145 -0.61 3.38 17.55
C ASN A 145 0.06 2.02 17.81
N LYS A 146 1.39 2.05 17.97
CA LYS A 146 2.23 0.86 18.17
C LYS A 146 1.85 -0.01 19.37
N LYS A 147 1.07 0.52 20.34
CA LYS A 147 0.56 -0.26 21.48
C LYS A 147 -0.62 -1.15 21.09
N VAL A 148 -1.35 -0.80 20.03
CA VAL A 148 -2.55 -1.51 19.58
C VAL A 148 -2.29 -2.30 18.30
N THR A 149 -1.62 -1.69 17.31
CA THR A 149 -1.35 -2.32 16.00
C THR A 149 -0.01 -3.03 15.91
N GLY A 150 0.87 -2.85 16.91
CA GLY A 150 2.26 -3.29 16.83
C GLY A 150 3.10 -2.37 15.95
N ARG A 151 4.33 -2.81 15.68
CA ARG A 151 5.37 -2.16 14.87
C ARG A 151 5.33 -2.57 13.40
N SER A 152 4.50 -3.53 13.01
CA SER A 152 4.40 -4.01 11.63
C SER A 152 2.97 -3.99 11.11
N ILE A 153 2.61 -3.01 10.27
CA ILE A 153 1.33 -3.01 9.53
C ILE A 153 1.61 -3.51 8.11
N TYR A 154 0.88 -4.51 7.64
CA TYR A 154 1.14 -5.11 6.32
C TYR A 154 0.26 -4.49 5.25
N ALA A 155 -1.03 -4.37 5.49
CA ALA A 155 -1.94 -3.87 4.48
C ALA A 155 -3.02 -2.97 5.05
N ILE A 156 -3.50 -2.08 4.21
CA ILE A 156 -4.67 -1.24 4.47
C ILE A 156 -5.60 -1.24 3.28
N GLU A 157 -6.89 -1.06 3.56
CA GLU A 157 -7.87 -0.74 2.54
C GLU A 157 -8.92 0.25 3.06
N TYR A 158 -9.31 1.20 2.23
CA TYR A 158 -10.32 2.19 2.56
C TYR A 158 -11.72 1.77 2.13
N SER A 159 -12.71 2.07 2.98
CA SER A 159 -14.13 2.02 2.66
C SER A 159 -14.79 3.34 3.02
N ASN A 160 -15.69 3.83 2.17
CA ASN A 160 -16.47 5.05 2.47
C ASN A 160 -17.68 4.79 3.41
N VAL A 161 -17.87 3.54 3.88
CA VAL A 161 -18.93 3.20 4.84
C VAL A 161 -18.79 4.05 6.11
N GLY A 162 -19.92 4.49 6.67
CA GLY A 162 -19.94 5.21 7.95
C GLY A 162 -19.22 6.56 7.95
N GLY A 163 -18.88 7.13 6.78
CA GLY A 163 -18.14 8.39 6.66
C GLY A 163 -16.63 8.22 6.51
N GLY A 164 -16.15 6.99 6.28
CA GLY A 164 -14.77 6.67 5.96
C GLY A 164 -14.09 5.83 7.03
N VAL A 165 -13.67 4.63 6.66
CA VAL A 165 -13.00 3.67 7.52
C VAL A 165 -11.80 3.09 6.78
N LEU A 166 -10.67 2.96 7.49
CA LEU A 166 -9.53 2.17 7.04
C LEU A 166 -9.54 0.82 7.76
N TYR A 167 -9.51 -0.26 7.00
CA TYR A 167 -9.24 -1.59 7.51
C TYR A 167 -7.76 -1.86 7.40
N ALA A 168 -7.14 -2.38 8.44
CA ALA A 168 -5.71 -2.67 8.46
C ALA A 168 -5.46 -4.07 9.01
N VAL A 169 -4.38 -4.71 8.58
CA VAL A 169 -3.87 -5.94 9.19
C VAL A 169 -2.41 -5.75 9.59
N ASN A 170 -2.06 -6.16 10.80
CA ASN A 170 -0.67 -6.21 11.24
C ASN A 170 -0.07 -7.60 10.97
N GLY A 171 1.21 -7.77 11.26
CA GLY A 171 1.85 -9.08 11.23
C GLY A 171 2.65 -9.34 12.50
N LEU A 172 3.22 -10.55 12.58
CA LEU A 172 4.08 -10.92 13.70
C LEU A 172 5.24 -9.94 13.83
N ASP A 173 5.41 -9.42 15.03
CA ASP A 173 6.55 -8.57 15.37
C ASP A 173 7.10 -8.95 16.75
N VAL A 174 8.16 -8.25 17.17
CA VAL A 174 8.80 -8.47 18.48
C VAL A 174 7.99 -7.88 19.65
N THR A 175 6.83 -7.29 19.37
CA THR A 175 5.93 -6.77 20.39
C THR A 175 4.92 -7.84 20.77
N TRP A 176 4.44 -7.80 22.00
CA TRP A 176 3.42 -8.74 22.48
C TRP A 176 2.01 -8.40 21.95
N VAL A 177 1.92 -7.68 20.83
CA VAL A 177 0.66 -7.33 20.18
C VAL A 177 0.22 -8.51 19.32
N PRO A 178 -1.00 -9.05 19.50
CA PRO A 178 -1.52 -10.13 18.67
C PRO A 178 -1.61 -9.73 17.19
N VAL A 179 -1.51 -10.73 16.32
CA VAL A 179 -1.81 -10.54 14.89
C VAL A 179 -3.33 -10.46 14.73
N SER A 180 -3.81 -9.34 14.22
CA SER A 180 -5.23 -9.03 14.15
C SER A 180 -5.52 -8.10 12.97
N GLY A 181 -6.80 -8.01 12.64
CA GLY A 181 -7.31 -6.92 11.83
C GLY A 181 -7.79 -5.76 12.69
N PHE A 182 -7.76 -4.56 12.14
CA PHE A 182 -8.12 -3.32 12.80
C PHE A 182 -9.10 -2.54 11.94
N THR A 183 -9.99 -1.82 12.60
CA THR A 183 -10.90 -0.85 12.00
C THR A 183 -10.51 0.52 12.54
N ILE A 184 -10.20 1.44 11.64
CA ILE A 184 -9.68 2.77 11.98
C ILE A 184 -10.65 3.80 11.40
N ASP A 185 -11.15 4.71 12.24
CA ASP A 185 -11.88 5.88 11.74
C ASP A 185 -10.93 6.73 10.92
N TYR A 186 -11.24 6.90 9.62
CA TYR A 186 -10.31 7.55 8.71
C TYR A 186 -10.07 9.01 9.12
N LYS A 187 -11.09 9.73 9.62
CA LYS A 187 -10.98 11.17 9.92
C LYS A 187 -10.16 11.44 11.17
N SER A 188 -10.43 10.72 12.26
CA SER A 188 -9.72 10.89 13.53
C SER A 188 -8.40 10.13 13.59
N GLY A 189 -8.27 9.05 12.82
CA GLY A 189 -7.16 8.10 12.92
C GLY A 189 -7.26 7.19 14.15
N GLU A 190 -8.37 7.22 14.88
CA GLU A 190 -8.58 6.36 16.05
C GLU A 190 -8.90 4.93 15.63
N ILE A 191 -8.36 3.96 16.38
CA ILE A 191 -8.69 2.55 16.20
C ILE A 191 -10.02 2.31 16.92
N ILE A 192 -11.07 2.05 16.15
CA ILE A 192 -12.44 1.86 16.62
C ILE A 192 -12.85 0.39 16.72
N GLY A 193 -12.00 -0.53 16.26
CA GLY A 193 -12.25 -1.96 16.40
C GLY A 193 -11.01 -2.81 16.12
N THR A 194 -11.02 -4.02 16.69
CA THR A 194 -10.05 -5.09 16.43
C THR A 194 -10.83 -6.36 16.14
N TRP A 195 -10.40 -7.14 15.17
CA TRP A 195 -11.11 -8.33 14.70
C TRP A 195 -10.15 -9.47 14.33
N GLU A 196 -10.68 -10.68 14.38
CA GLU A 196 -10.06 -11.92 13.92
C GLU A 196 -11.06 -12.67 13.03
N PRO A 197 -10.60 -13.61 12.17
CA PRO A 197 -11.49 -14.39 11.30
C PRO A 197 -12.59 -15.14 12.05
N SER A 198 -12.28 -15.71 13.23
CA SER A 198 -13.24 -16.32 14.13
C SER A 198 -12.64 -16.53 15.53
N PRO A 199 -13.45 -16.85 16.56
CA PRO A 199 -12.94 -17.17 17.91
C PRO A 199 -11.98 -18.38 17.98
N THR A 200 -11.93 -19.20 16.94
CA THR A 200 -11.12 -20.43 16.89
C THR A 200 -10.06 -20.41 15.79
N VAL A 201 -9.99 -19.35 14.99
CA VAL A 201 -9.05 -19.21 13.87
C VAL A 201 -8.42 -17.83 13.95
N SER A 202 -7.15 -17.81 14.31
CA SER A 202 -6.35 -16.58 14.40
C SER A 202 -5.55 -16.35 13.11
N LEU A 203 -5.29 -15.08 12.84
CA LEU A 203 -4.37 -14.67 11.80
C LEU A 203 -2.93 -15.02 12.21
N THR A 204 -2.11 -15.47 11.26
CA THR A 204 -0.70 -15.80 11.50
C THR A 204 0.23 -14.90 10.69
N SER A 205 -0.03 -14.74 9.39
CA SER A 205 0.72 -13.86 8.50
C SER A 205 -0.21 -13.23 7.45
N PRO A 206 -1.22 -12.44 7.88
CA PRO A 206 -2.04 -11.70 6.93
C PRO A 206 -1.13 -10.72 6.18
N HIS A 207 -1.33 -10.64 4.87
CA HIS A 207 -0.41 -9.93 3.98
C HIS A 207 -1.12 -8.90 3.11
N ASP A 208 -2.43 -9.04 2.96
CA ASP A 208 -3.29 -8.12 2.24
C ASP A 208 -4.69 -8.10 2.86
N VAL A 209 -5.46 -7.03 2.60
CA VAL A 209 -6.85 -6.88 3.00
C VAL A 209 -7.60 -6.13 1.91
N THR A 210 -8.81 -6.57 1.58
CA THR A 210 -9.72 -5.85 0.68
C THR A 210 -11.11 -5.83 1.30
N VAL A 211 -11.92 -4.85 0.91
CA VAL A 211 -13.24 -4.62 1.50
C VAL A 211 -14.29 -4.46 0.41
N SER A 212 -15.47 -4.98 0.68
CA SER A 212 -16.65 -4.75 -0.15
C SER A 212 -17.60 -3.79 0.57
N SER A 213 -18.38 -3.04 -0.20
CA SER A 213 -19.40 -2.13 0.30
C SER A 213 -20.73 -2.81 0.63
N ASN A 214 -20.81 -4.14 0.54
CA ASN A 214 -22.02 -4.94 0.80
C ASN A 214 -22.42 -5.00 2.28
#